data_AF-A0AA50VTI9-F1
#
_entry.id   AF-A0AA50VTI9-F1
#
_cell.length_a   1.000
_cell.length_b   1.000
_cell.length_c   1.000
_cell.angle_alpha   90.00
_cell.angle_beta   90.00
_cell.angle_gamma   90.00
#
_symmetry.space_group_name_H-M   'P 1'
#
loop_
_entity.id
_entity.type
_entity.pdbx_description
1 polymer ?
#
loop_
_entity_poly.entity_id
_entity_poly.type
_entity_poly.pdbx_seq_one_letter_code
_entity_poly.pdbx_strand_id
1 'polypeptide(L)' 'MSEKDKSKTATQTKHIPKDAQVIMSIMKEVGITEYEPRVVNQLLEFTFRYVTSVLEEAKVYANHGKKKTIDLED' A
#
# COMPACT_ATOMS: atom_id res chain seq x y z
N MET A 1 46.48 14.18 -7.50
CA MET A 1 45.81 12.87 -7.33
C MET A 1 45.38 12.78 -5.88
N SER A 2 44.08 12.52 -5.66
CA SER A 2 43.43 11.90 -4.48
C SER A 2 41.97 12.34 -4.46
N GLU A 3 41.24 11.69 -5.36
CA GLU A 3 39.91 11.08 -5.16
C GLU A 3 38.75 11.97 -4.70
N LYS A 4 38.10 12.46 -5.74
CA LYS A 4 36.73 12.91 -5.85
C LYS A 4 35.82 11.67 -5.94
N ASP A 5 35.13 11.30 -4.86
CA ASP A 5 33.80 10.65 -4.99
C ASP A 5 32.91 11.07 -3.82
N LYS A 6 32.41 12.29 -3.95
CA LYS A 6 31.23 12.75 -3.22
C LYS A 6 30.05 12.14 -3.97
N SER A 7 29.69 10.90 -3.63
CA SER A 7 28.52 10.22 -4.15
C SER A 7 27.28 10.96 -3.63
N LYS A 8 26.96 12.05 -4.31
CA LYS A 8 25.66 12.71 -4.26
C LYS A 8 24.64 11.66 -4.69
N THR A 9 24.08 10.93 -3.73
CA THR A 9 22.76 10.32 -3.90
C THR A 9 21.83 11.49 -4.11
N ALA A 10 21.64 11.84 -5.38
CA ALA A 10 20.67 12.80 -5.82
C ALA A 10 19.32 12.35 -5.24
N THR A 11 18.87 13.05 -4.22
CA THR A 11 17.48 13.08 -3.77
C THR A 11 16.66 13.68 -4.90
N GLN A 12 16.50 12.93 -5.99
CA GLN A 12 15.27 13.00 -6.74
C GLN A 12 14.21 12.65 -5.72
N THR A 13 13.40 13.64 -5.34
CA THR A 13 12.13 13.44 -4.65
C THR A 13 11.31 12.50 -5.54
N LYS A 14 11.57 11.20 -5.42
CA LYS A 14 10.75 10.15 -6.01
C LYS A 14 9.38 10.40 -5.43
N HIS A 15 8.44 10.75 -6.29
CA HIS A 15 7.05 10.96 -5.89
C HIS A 15 6.51 9.61 -5.44
N ILE A 16 6.62 9.32 -4.14
CA ILE A 16 6.09 8.11 -3.53
C ILE A 16 4.57 8.30 -3.44
N PRO A 17 3.76 7.39 -4.02
CA PRO A 17 2.30 7.45 -3.91
C PRO A 17 1.83 7.53 -2.46
N LYS A 18 0.72 8.19 -2.20
CA LYS A 18 0.22 8.42 -0.84
C LYS A 18 -0.03 7.10 -0.09
N ASP A 19 -0.58 6.10 -0.77
CA ASP A 19 -0.84 4.78 -0.16
C ASP A 19 0.46 4.08 0.24
N ALA A 20 1.53 4.23 -0.56
CA ALA A 20 2.84 3.70 -0.21
C ALA A 20 3.39 4.37 1.06
N GLN A 21 3.19 5.68 1.23
CA GLN A 21 3.58 6.40 2.45
C GLN A 21 2.81 5.91 3.68
N VAL A 22 1.53 5.55 3.51
CA VAL A 22 0.71 4.96 4.60
C VAL A 22 1.27 3.59 4.98
N ILE A 23 1.54 2.71 4.01
CA ILE A 23 2.17 1.40 4.28
C ILE A 23 3.51 1.57 5.01
N MET A 24 4.37 2.49 4.57
CA MET A 24 5.64 2.77 5.24
C MET A 24 5.46 3.29 6.67
N SER A 25 4.43 4.11 6.91
CA SER A 25 4.10 4.61 8.25
C SER A 25 3.64 3.48 9.18
N ILE A 26 2.76 2.60 8.69
CA ILE A 26 2.30 1.41 9.42
C ILE A 26 3.49 0.51 9.77
N MET A 27 4.35 0.20 8.80
CA MET A 27 5.56 -0.61 9.02
C MET A 27 6.44 -0.02 10.12
N LYS A 28 6.63 1.31 10.12
CA LYS A 28 7.39 2.01 11.15
C LYS A 28 6.73 1.91 12.53
N GLU A 29 5.40 2.07 12.62
CA GLU A 29 4.66 1.97 13.89
C GLU A 29 4.72 0.57 14.50
N VAL A 30 4.77 -0.48 13.69
CA VAL A 30 4.94 -1.87 14.16
C VAL A 30 6.41 -2.26 14.41
N GLY A 31 7.35 -1.31 14.27
CA GLY A 31 8.77 -1.52 14.54
C GLY A 31 9.59 -2.10 13.38
N ILE A 32 9.05 -2.16 12.16
CA ILE A 32 9.76 -2.60 10.96
C ILE A 32 10.45 -1.39 10.31
N THR A 33 11.74 -1.23 10.59
CA THR A 33 12.55 -0.12 10.08
C THR A 33 13.47 -0.50 8.93
N GLU A 34 13.77 -1.79 8.76
CA GLU A 34 14.63 -2.34 7.72
C GLU A 34 13.85 -3.30 6.84
N TYR A 35 13.69 -2.94 5.57
CA TYR A 35 12.97 -3.74 4.58
C TYR A 35 13.44 -3.39 3.18
N GLU A 36 13.31 -4.34 2.26
CA GLU A 36 13.54 -4.07 0.84
C GLU A 36 12.42 -3.18 0.28
N PRO A 37 12.72 -2.25 -0.64
CA PRO A 37 11.71 -1.40 -1.27
C PRO A 37 10.54 -2.18 -1.92
N ARG A 38 10.80 -3.42 -2.37
CA ARG A 38 9.78 -4.30 -2.98
C ARG A 38 8.69 -4.72 -2.01
N VAL A 39 8.97 -4.76 -0.69
CA VAL A 39 7.98 -5.13 0.34
C VAL A 39 6.80 -4.16 0.33
N VAL A 40 7.07 -2.85 0.16
CA VAL A 40 5.99 -1.84 0.07
C VAL A 40 5.09 -2.11 -1.13
N ASN A 41 5.67 -2.45 -2.28
CA ASN A 41 4.88 -2.78 -3.48
C ASN A 41 4.04 -4.05 -3.27
N GLN A 42 4.60 -5.07 -2.64
CA GLN A 42 3.88 -6.33 -2.34
C GLN A 42 2.72 -6.09 -1.37
N LEU A 43 2.91 -5.25 -0.35
CA LEU A 43 1.86 -4.90 0.60
C LEU A 43 0.76 -4.05 -0.06
N LEU A 44 1.11 -3.16 -0.99
CA LEU A 44 0.13 -2.42 -1.80
C LEU A 44 -0.70 -3.36 -2.67
N GLU A 45 -0.04 -4.26 -3.40
CA GLU A 45 -0.72 -5.26 -4.23
C GLU A 45 -1.62 -6.18 -3.40
N PHE A 46 -1.17 -6.58 -2.22
CA PHE A 46 -1.96 -7.36 -1.27
C PHE A 46 -3.20 -6.59 -0.81
N THR A 47 -3.02 -5.34 -0.37
CA THR A 47 -4.10 -4.50 0.14
C THR A 47 -5.17 -4.29 -0.93
N PHE A 48 -4.74 -3.97 -2.16
CA PHE A 48 -5.66 -3.79 -3.28
C PHE A 48 -6.46 -5.05 -3.57
N ARG A 49 -5.79 -6.20 -3.74
CA ARG A 49 -6.47 -7.48 -4.00
C ARG A 49 -7.43 -7.86 -2.89
N TYR A 50 -6.99 -7.74 -1.63
CA TYR A 50 -7.80 -8.10 -0.46
C TYR A 50 -9.07 -7.24 -0.38
N VAL A 51 -8.93 -5.91 -0.46
CA VAL A 51 -10.07 -5.00 -0.41
C VAL A 51 -11.02 -5.22 -1.59
N THR A 52 -10.51 -5.45 -2.80
CA THR A 52 -11.35 -5.79 -3.95
C THR A 52 -12.13 -7.08 -3.71
N SER A 53 -11.49 -8.15 -3.24
CA SER A 53 -12.18 -9.41 -2.97
C SER A 53 -13.26 -9.27 -1.90
N VAL A 54 -12.99 -8.54 -0.81
CA VAL A 54 -14.00 -8.26 0.23
C VAL A 54 -15.18 -7.47 -0.34
N LEU A 55 -14.94 -6.44 -1.15
CA LEU A 55 -16.01 -5.65 -1.78
C LEU A 55 -16.81 -6.45 -2.82
N GLU A 56 -16.17 -7.40 -3.51
CA GLU A 56 -16.86 -8.31 -4.43
C GLU A 56 -17.81 -9.24 -3.67
N GLU A 57 -17.39 -9.79 -2.53
CA GLU A 57 -18.25 -10.59 -1.65
C GLU A 57 -19.40 -9.76 -1.07
N ALA A 58 -19.12 -8.58 -0.53
CA ALA A 58 -20.15 -7.66 -0.02
C ALA A 58 -21.19 -7.30 -1.11
N LYS A 59 -20.74 -7.10 -2.35
CA LYS A 59 -21.67 -6.88 -3.48
C LYS A 59 -22.58 -8.08 -3.74
N VAL A 60 -22.08 -9.31 -3.56
CA VAL A 60 -22.90 -10.53 -3.69
C VAL A 60 -23.96 -10.58 -2.58
N TYR A 61 -23.60 -10.28 -1.34
CA TYR A 61 -24.53 -10.22 -0.21
C TYR A 61 -25.59 -9.12 -0.38
N ALA A 62 -25.18 -7.91 -0.76
CA ALA A 62 -26.09 -6.80 -1.06
C ALA A 62 -27.11 -7.20 -2.15
N ASN A 63 -26.64 -7.84 -3.22
CA ASN A 63 -27.51 -8.30 -4.31
C ASN A 63 -28.47 -9.40 -3.87
N HIS A 64 -28.04 -10.32 -3.01
CA HIS A 64 -28.91 -11.34 -2.39
C HIS A 64 -29.99 -10.68 -1.52
N GLY A 65 -29.64 -9.61 -0.80
CA GLY A 65 -30.58 -8.75 -0.07
C GLY A 65 -31.43 -7.82 -0.94
N LYS A 66 -31.29 -7.87 -2.27
CA LYS A 66 -31.95 -6.96 -3.25
C LYS A 66 -31.64 -5.48 -3.00
N LYS A 67 -30.51 -5.18 -2.35
CA LYS A 67 -30.00 -3.84 -2.13
C LYS A 67 -29.29 -3.35 -3.40
N LYS A 68 -29.37 -2.05 -3.69
CA LYS A 68 -28.69 -1.42 -4.84
C LYS A 68 -27.27 -0.94 -4.53
N THR A 69 -26.94 -0.85 -3.25
CA THR A 69 -25.68 -0.32 -2.69
C THR A 69 -25.25 -1.23 -1.55
N ILE A 70 -23.94 -1.34 -1.34
CA ILE A 70 -23.36 -2.06 -0.19
C ILE A 70 -23.58 -1.23 1.08
N ASP A 71 -23.95 -1.88 2.18
CA ASP A 71 -23.98 -1.30 3.53
C ASP A 71 -23.10 -2.08 4.53
N LEU A 72 -23.25 -1.81 5.83
CA LEU A 72 -22.40 -2.39 6.88
C LEU A 72 -22.74 -3.86 7.22
N GLU A 73 -23.88 -4.37 6.76
CA GLU A 73 -24.33 -5.74 7.01
C GLU A 73 -24.00 -6.69 5.85
N ASP A 74 -23.53 -6.15 4.73
CA ASP A 74 -23.15 -6.88 3.51
C ASP A 74 -21.68 -7.29 3.53
#